data_AF-A0AA42MAN8-F1
#
_entry.id   AF-A0AA42MAN8-F1
#
_cell.length_a   1.000
_cell.length_b   1.000
_cell.length_c   1.000
_cell.angle_alpha   90.00
_cell.angle_beta   90.00
_cell.angle_gamma   90.00
#
_symmetry.space_group_name_H-M   'P 1'
#
loop_
_entity.id
_entity.type
_entity.pdbx_description
1 polymer ?
#
loop_
_entity_poly.entity_id
_entity_poly.type
_entity_poly.pdbx_seq_one_letter_code
_entity_poly.pdbx_strand_id
1 'polypeptide(L)'
;MSNKNSKIDLAFTATENLADEILFKTANTFLEDAVKSIPFASLISSSIQAYTQFRTLKEQKQLLAFIQETETNNPDFIKDFFKDKNNTELGLEILGILDQTYLEHQARMIGRATLLKYNGKISKQEFDKYTYIITKLNNHLTNIVEETYQLHQQRLSDPLQTHYPPNSIDLQNANMDLLSFGFLIFNQPPHWGDKYKKHLKSQYTVQEKFLYFYHNIFKD
;
A
#
# COMPACT_ATOMS: atom_id res chain seq x y z
N MET A 1 -49.56 22.87 12.36
CA MET A 1 -48.61 21.74 12.15
C MET A 1 -47.67 22.09 11.00
N SER A 2 -46.40 21.69 11.13
CA SER A 2 -45.19 22.28 10.53
C SER A 2 -45.09 22.19 9.00
N ASN A 3 -44.77 23.33 8.35
CA ASN A 3 -44.29 23.42 6.96
C ASN A 3 -42.87 24.04 6.89
N LYS A 4 -42.16 24.04 8.03
CA LYS A 4 -40.80 24.62 8.16
C LYS A 4 -39.68 23.58 8.00
N ASN A 5 -39.97 22.29 8.12
CA ASN A 5 -38.95 21.24 8.02
C ASN A 5 -38.61 20.88 6.55
N SER A 6 -39.57 20.91 5.62
CA SER A 6 -39.31 20.46 4.23
C SER A 6 -38.40 21.39 3.41
N LYS A 7 -38.43 22.70 3.68
CA LYS A 7 -37.56 23.68 2.99
C LYS A 7 -36.11 23.61 3.47
N ILE A 8 -35.91 23.24 4.74
CA ILE A 8 -34.58 23.06 5.32
C ILE A 8 -33.98 21.77 4.75
N ASP A 9 -34.74 20.67 4.75
CA ASP A 9 -34.28 19.40 4.17
C ASP A 9 -33.93 19.55 2.68
N LEU A 10 -34.81 20.13 1.86
CA LEU A 10 -34.54 20.38 0.43
C LEU A 10 -33.32 21.28 0.17
N ALA A 11 -33.10 22.30 1.02
CA ALA A 11 -31.94 23.18 0.89
C ALA A 11 -30.65 22.45 1.28
N PHE A 12 -30.67 21.62 2.33
CA PHE A 12 -29.52 20.79 2.71
C PHE A 12 -29.20 19.76 1.63
N THR A 13 -30.19 19.03 1.10
CA THR A 13 -29.95 18.05 0.04
C THR A 13 -29.46 18.71 -1.25
N ALA A 14 -29.99 19.89 -1.61
CA ALA A 14 -29.52 20.62 -2.79
C ALA A 14 -28.09 21.15 -2.62
N THR A 15 -27.72 21.60 -1.41
CA THR A 15 -26.37 22.10 -1.12
C THR A 15 -25.36 20.96 -1.07
N GLU A 16 -25.73 19.81 -0.51
CA GLU A 16 -24.93 18.58 -0.50
C GLU A 16 -24.71 18.06 -1.93
N ASN A 17 -25.77 17.97 -2.74
CA ASN A 17 -25.66 17.58 -4.15
C ASN A 17 -24.79 18.54 -4.98
N LEU A 18 -24.88 19.86 -4.73
CA LEU A 18 -24.03 20.84 -5.42
C LEU A 18 -22.58 20.76 -4.96
N ALA A 19 -22.33 20.56 -3.66
CA ALA A 19 -20.98 20.38 -3.14
C ALA A 19 -20.33 19.12 -3.71
N ASP A 20 -21.07 18.01 -3.73
CA ASP A 20 -20.63 16.75 -4.32
C ASP A 20 -20.38 16.87 -5.83
N GLU A 21 -21.26 17.58 -6.57
CA GLU A 21 -21.08 17.82 -8.00
C GLU A 21 -19.86 18.71 -8.29
N ILE A 22 -19.62 19.76 -7.49
CA ILE A 22 -18.46 20.64 -7.63
C ILE A 22 -17.17 19.90 -7.28
N LEU A 23 -17.16 19.11 -6.19
CA LEU A 23 -16.03 18.28 -5.81
C LEU A 23 -15.71 17.25 -6.89
N PHE A 24 -16.74 16.58 -7.43
CA PHE A 24 -16.60 15.61 -8.51
C PHE A 24 -16.03 16.23 -9.79
N LYS A 25 -16.55 17.39 -10.22
CA LYS A 25 -16.04 18.09 -11.41
C LYS A 25 -14.60 18.58 -11.22
N THR A 26 -14.29 19.14 -10.04
CA THR A 26 -12.94 19.63 -9.71
C THR A 26 -11.94 18.49 -9.70
N ALA A 27 -12.33 17.36 -9.10
CA ALA A 27 -11.55 16.14 -9.11
C ALA A 27 -11.33 15.70 -10.57
N ASN A 28 -12.37 15.38 -11.34
CA ASN A 28 -12.19 14.91 -12.73
C ASN A 28 -11.30 15.84 -13.57
N THR A 29 -11.44 17.16 -13.41
CA THR A 29 -10.57 18.13 -14.10
C THR A 29 -9.10 18.00 -13.66
N PHE A 30 -8.83 17.86 -12.35
CA PHE A 30 -7.48 17.66 -11.82
C PHE A 30 -6.80 16.42 -12.40
N LEU A 31 -7.49 15.27 -12.37
CA LEU A 31 -6.90 14.04 -12.89
C LEU A 31 -6.76 14.11 -14.41
N GLU A 32 -7.77 14.58 -15.15
CA GLU A 32 -7.70 14.79 -16.59
C GLU A 32 -6.52 15.69 -16.98
N ASP A 33 -6.30 16.79 -16.27
CA ASP A 33 -5.17 17.69 -16.52
C ASP A 33 -3.83 17.04 -16.19
N ALA A 34 -3.75 16.28 -15.10
CA ALA A 34 -2.52 15.58 -14.73
C ALA A 34 -2.15 14.47 -15.73
N VAL A 35 -3.14 13.72 -16.22
CA VAL A 35 -2.90 12.62 -17.18
C VAL A 35 -2.75 13.08 -18.63
N LYS A 36 -3.11 14.31 -19.00
CA LYS A 36 -2.86 14.87 -20.36
C LYS A 36 -1.38 14.84 -20.76
N SER A 37 -0.48 14.86 -19.77
CA SER A 37 0.96 14.73 -19.98
C SER A 37 1.41 13.28 -20.29
N ILE A 38 0.52 12.31 -20.14
CA ILE A 38 0.78 10.89 -20.29
C ILE A 38 0.33 10.44 -21.69
N PRO A 39 1.19 9.75 -22.48
CA PRO A 39 0.91 9.39 -23.89
C PRO A 39 -0.38 8.58 -24.16
N PHE A 40 -1.03 8.03 -23.13
CA PHE A 40 -2.21 7.16 -23.22
C PHE A 40 -3.36 7.62 -22.31
N ALA A 41 -3.45 8.94 -22.05
CA ALA A 41 -4.49 9.59 -21.25
C ALA A 41 -5.92 9.08 -21.54
N SER A 42 -6.28 8.85 -22.81
CA SER A 42 -7.62 8.40 -23.20
C SER A 42 -7.99 7.00 -22.71
N LEU A 43 -7.03 6.09 -22.60
CA LEU A 43 -7.23 4.73 -22.06
C LEU A 43 -7.44 4.77 -20.55
N ILE A 44 -6.70 5.65 -19.86
CA ILE A 44 -6.85 5.90 -18.42
C ILE A 44 -8.22 6.52 -18.14
N SER A 45 -8.57 7.60 -18.84
CA SER A 45 -9.84 8.30 -18.66
C SER A 45 -11.06 7.40 -18.92
N SER A 46 -11.02 6.53 -19.95
CA SER A 46 -12.12 5.59 -20.22
C SER A 46 -12.24 4.49 -19.14
N SER A 47 -11.12 4.02 -18.60
CA SER A 47 -11.11 3.06 -17.49
C SER A 47 -11.62 3.70 -16.19
N ILE A 48 -11.29 4.97 -15.95
CA ILE A 48 -11.77 5.76 -14.82
C ILE A 48 -13.26 6.08 -14.94
N GLN A 49 -13.74 6.44 -16.13
CA GLN A 49 -15.16 6.69 -16.38
C GLN A 49 -16.01 5.43 -16.12
N ALA A 50 -15.46 4.24 -16.37
CA ALA A 50 -16.10 2.97 -15.99
C ALA A 50 -16.08 2.72 -14.47
N TYR A 51 -15.05 3.22 -13.76
CA TYR A 51 -14.92 3.06 -12.32
C TYR A 51 -15.51 4.23 -11.55
N THR A 52 -16.82 4.15 -11.29
CA THR A 52 -17.63 5.19 -10.65
C THR A 52 -17.19 5.65 -9.25
N GLN A 53 -16.15 5.05 -8.65
CA GLN A 53 -15.73 5.34 -7.27
C GLN A 53 -14.61 6.39 -7.13
N PHE A 54 -13.88 6.80 -8.18
CA PHE A 54 -12.87 7.88 -8.08
C PHE A 54 -13.50 9.27 -8.14
N ARG A 55 -14.43 9.54 -7.22
CA ARG A 55 -15.22 10.78 -7.17
C ARG A 55 -14.55 11.89 -6.40
N THR A 56 -13.62 11.55 -5.49
CA THR A 56 -12.96 12.51 -4.61
C THR A 56 -11.56 12.85 -5.10
N LEU A 57 -11.11 14.08 -4.80
CA LEU A 57 -9.74 14.53 -5.07
C LEU A 57 -8.69 13.56 -4.46
N LYS A 58 -9.00 12.99 -3.29
CA LYS A 58 -8.14 12.02 -2.60
C LYS A 58 -7.92 10.78 -3.47
N GLU A 59 -8.98 10.10 -3.90
CA GLU A 59 -8.87 8.86 -4.67
C GLU A 59 -8.12 9.10 -5.98
N GLN A 60 -8.35 10.26 -6.61
CA GLN A 60 -7.67 10.62 -7.85
C GLN A 60 -6.18 10.90 -7.67
N LYS A 61 -5.78 11.53 -6.56
CA LYS A 61 -4.36 11.64 -6.19
C LYS A 61 -3.72 10.27 -6.00
N GLN A 62 -4.44 9.32 -5.39
CA GLN A 62 -3.95 7.94 -5.26
C GLN A 62 -3.77 7.29 -6.62
N LEU A 63 -4.76 7.38 -7.50
CA LEU A 63 -4.67 6.81 -8.84
C LEU A 63 -3.55 7.44 -9.66
N LEU A 64 -3.38 8.76 -9.59
CA LEU A 64 -2.28 9.45 -10.26
C LEU A 64 -0.92 9.00 -9.73
N ALA A 65 -0.75 8.92 -8.41
CA ALA A 65 0.49 8.45 -7.80
C ALA A 65 0.81 7.00 -8.20
N PHE A 66 -0.18 6.13 -8.26
CA PHE A 66 -0.04 4.77 -8.79
C PHE A 66 0.42 4.77 -10.25
N ILE A 67 -0.25 5.52 -11.13
CA ILE A 67 0.09 5.60 -12.56
C ILE A 67 1.52 6.10 -12.73
N GLN A 68 1.89 7.19 -12.05
CA GLN A 68 3.23 7.76 -12.13
C GLN A 68 4.31 6.78 -11.67
N GLU A 69 4.08 6.10 -10.54
CA GLU A 69 5.05 5.12 -10.03
C GLU A 69 5.21 3.95 -11.00
N THR A 70 4.11 3.41 -11.52
CA THR A 70 4.17 2.26 -12.42
C THR A 70 4.87 2.60 -13.75
N GLU A 71 4.60 3.77 -14.33
CA GLU A 71 5.22 4.22 -15.58
C GLU A 71 6.70 4.59 -15.42
N THR A 72 7.07 5.17 -14.28
CA THR A 72 8.47 5.48 -13.98
C THR A 72 9.32 4.20 -13.92
N ASN A 73 8.76 3.13 -13.36
CA ASN A 73 9.47 1.86 -13.17
C ASN A 73 9.29 0.87 -14.33
N ASN A 74 8.26 1.03 -15.16
CA ASN A 74 7.98 0.20 -16.33
C ASN A 74 7.23 1.04 -17.40
N PRO A 75 7.96 1.69 -18.32
CA PRO A 75 7.35 2.51 -19.37
C PRO A 75 6.34 1.72 -20.21
N ASP A 76 5.24 2.37 -20.60
CA ASP A 76 4.11 1.77 -21.34
C ASP A 76 3.31 0.72 -20.54
N PHE A 77 3.62 0.47 -19.26
CA PHE A 77 2.89 -0.50 -18.44
C PHE A 77 1.38 -0.25 -18.45
N ILE A 78 0.94 0.97 -18.18
CA ILE A 78 -0.49 1.32 -18.10
C ILE A 78 -1.16 1.09 -19.45
N LYS A 79 -0.49 1.48 -20.54
CA LYS A 79 -1.01 1.24 -21.89
C LYS A 79 -1.19 -0.25 -22.18
N ASP A 80 -0.22 -1.09 -21.83
CA ASP A 80 -0.28 -2.53 -22.12
C ASP A 80 -1.24 -3.24 -21.16
N PHE A 81 -1.19 -2.88 -19.88
CA PHE A 81 -2.01 -3.44 -18.82
C PHE A 81 -3.50 -3.23 -19.09
N PHE A 82 -3.93 -2.00 -19.44
CA PHE A 82 -5.34 -1.70 -19.70
C PHE A 82 -5.83 -2.11 -21.10
N LYS A 83 -4.93 -2.40 -22.05
CA LYS A 83 -5.33 -2.95 -23.36
C LYS A 83 -5.67 -4.43 -23.31
N ASP A 84 -5.00 -5.18 -22.44
CA ASP A 84 -5.26 -6.60 -22.28
C ASP A 84 -6.55 -6.84 -21.47
N LYS A 85 -7.58 -7.35 -22.14
CA LYS A 85 -8.86 -7.68 -21.51
C LYS A 85 -8.73 -8.73 -20.39
N ASN A 86 -7.66 -9.53 -20.38
CA ASN A 86 -7.40 -10.49 -19.33
C ASN A 86 -6.97 -9.82 -18.02
N ASN A 87 -6.50 -8.57 -18.06
CA ASN A 87 -6.12 -7.80 -16.88
C ASN A 87 -7.29 -7.05 -16.25
N THR A 88 -8.50 -7.13 -16.82
CA THR A 88 -9.68 -6.40 -16.31
C THR A 88 -9.94 -6.68 -14.83
N GLU A 89 -9.89 -7.95 -14.41
CA GLU A 89 -10.17 -8.34 -13.03
C GLU A 89 -9.09 -7.81 -12.05
N LEU A 90 -7.82 -7.99 -12.40
CA LEU A 90 -6.71 -7.46 -11.61
C LEU A 90 -6.72 -5.92 -11.57
N GLY A 91 -7.09 -5.28 -12.68
CA GLY A 91 -7.27 -3.83 -12.74
C GLY A 91 -8.36 -3.35 -11.79
N LEU A 92 -9.55 -3.96 -11.81
CA LEU A 92 -10.63 -3.64 -10.88
C LEU A 92 -10.23 -3.86 -9.43
N GLU A 93 -9.51 -4.94 -9.15
CA GLU A 93 -8.98 -5.20 -7.81
C GLU A 93 -8.01 -4.12 -7.35
N ILE A 94 -7.05 -3.71 -8.20
CA ILE A 94 -6.10 -2.63 -7.89
C ILE A 94 -6.85 -1.34 -7.60
N LEU A 95 -7.86 -1.00 -8.40
CA LEU A 95 -8.67 0.19 -8.17
C LEU A 95 -9.41 0.13 -6.83
N GLY A 96 -9.95 -1.03 -6.45
CA GLY A 96 -10.57 -1.25 -5.15
C GLY A 96 -9.60 -1.17 -3.98
N ILE A 97 -8.33 -1.60 -4.18
CA ILE A 97 -7.27 -1.45 -3.18
C ILE A 97 -6.86 0.01 -3.04
N LEU A 98 -6.73 0.75 -4.14
CA LEU A 98 -6.37 2.17 -4.13
C LEU A 98 -7.40 3.02 -3.38
N ASP A 99 -8.69 2.70 -3.46
CA ASP A 99 -9.74 3.37 -2.69
C ASP A 99 -9.52 3.29 -1.16
N GLN A 100 -8.98 2.15 -0.70
CA GLN A 100 -8.66 1.92 0.71
C GLN A 100 -7.40 2.66 1.18
N THR A 101 -6.56 3.16 0.27
CA THR A 101 -5.37 3.94 0.63
C THR A 101 -5.74 5.38 0.96
N TYR A 102 -4.95 6.04 1.81
CA TYR A 102 -5.19 7.44 2.18
C TYR A 102 -3.98 8.35 2.00
N LEU A 103 -2.78 7.79 1.78
CA LEU A 103 -1.55 8.51 1.48
C LEU A 103 -1.04 8.16 0.08
N GLU A 104 -0.60 9.16 -0.69
CA GLU A 104 -0.01 8.95 -2.03
C GLU A 104 1.16 7.94 -2.03
N HIS A 105 1.93 7.92 -0.94
CA HIS A 105 2.99 6.93 -0.75
C HIS A 105 2.45 5.49 -0.74
N GLN A 106 1.27 5.24 -0.16
CA GLN A 106 0.63 3.92 -0.23
C GLN A 106 0.27 3.55 -1.66
N ALA A 107 -0.29 4.48 -2.45
CA ALA A 107 -0.59 4.19 -3.85
C ALA A 107 0.67 3.89 -4.68
N ARG A 108 1.80 4.56 -4.41
CA ARG A 108 3.09 4.21 -5.00
C ARG A 108 3.52 2.79 -4.61
N MET A 109 3.42 2.43 -3.33
CA MET A 109 3.69 1.06 -2.88
C MET A 109 2.79 0.01 -3.58
N ILE A 110 1.50 0.31 -3.76
CA ILE A 110 0.59 -0.54 -4.57
C ILE A 110 1.10 -0.65 -6.01
N GLY A 111 1.55 0.45 -6.62
CA GLY A 111 2.17 0.46 -7.95
C GLY A 111 3.33 -0.51 -8.08
N ARG A 112 4.27 -0.46 -7.14
CA ARG A 112 5.43 -1.37 -7.10
C ARG A 112 4.99 -2.83 -6.93
N ALA A 113 4.07 -3.11 -6.00
CA ALA A 113 3.54 -4.45 -5.80
C ALA A 113 2.84 -5.00 -7.06
N THR A 114 2.07 -4.16 -7.77
CA THR A 114 1.44 -4.50 -9.04
C THR A 114 2.46 -4.84 -10.10
N LEU A 115 3.53 -4.06 -10.25
CA LEU A 115 4.59 -4.37 -11.22
C LEU A 115 5.29 -5.70 -10.89
N LEU A 116 5.54 -5.98 -9.62
CA LEU A 116 6.11 -7.27 -9.21
C LEU A 116 5.17 -8.43 -9.57
N LYS A 117 3.86 -8.26 -9.35
CA LYS A 117 2.85 -9.28 -9.68
C LYS A 117 2.70 -9.48 -11.19
N TYR A 118 2.64 -8.38 -11.94
CA TYR A 118 2.52 -8.37 -13.40
C TYR A 118 3.72 -9.05 -14.06
N ASN A 119 4.93 -8.76 -13.58
CA ASN A 119 6.16 -9.36 -14.08
C ASN A 119 6.40 -10.79 -13.55
N GLY A 120 5.45 -11.39 -12.84
CA GLY A 120 5.56 -12.75 -12.30
C GLY A 120 6.62 -12.94 -11.21
N LYS A 121 7.14 -11.84 -10.62
CA LYS A 121 8.16 -11.89 -9.55
C LYS A 121 7.56 -12.32 -8.21
N ILE A 122 6.26 -12.09 -8.02
CA ILE A 122 5.53 -12.51 -6.83
C ILE A 122 4.24 -13.23 -7.22
N SER A 123 3.82 -14.16 -6.37
CA SER A 123 2.55 -14.87 -6.49
C SER A 123 1.34 -13.95 -6.19
N LYS A 124 0.14 -14.41 -6.55
CA LYS A 124 -1.11 -13.72 -6.17
C LYS A 124 -1.24 -13.60 -4.65
N GLN A 125 -0.93 -14.68 -3.91
CA GLN A 125 -0.99 -14.69 -2.46
C GLN A 125 -0.02 -13.67 -1.82
N GLU A 126 1.17 -13.48 -2.38
CA GLU A 126 2.13 -12.47 -1.91
C GLU A 126 1.66 -11.05 -2.22
N PHE A 127 1.12 -10.83 -3.42
CA PHE A 127 0.50 -9.56 -3.78
C PHE A 127 -0.63 -9.20 -2.78
N ASP A 128 -1.51 -10.15 -2.44
CA ASP A 128 -2.61 -9.91 -1.50
C ASP A 128 -2.11 -9.58 -0.10
N LYS A 129 -1.07 -10.28 0.37
CA LYS A 129 -0.43 -9.98 1.66
C LYS A 129 0.20 -8.60 1.68
N TYR A 130 0.92 -8.23 0.62
CA TYR A 130 1.59 -6.94 0.52
C TYR A 130 0.58 -5.80 0.45
N THR A 131 -0.42 -5.90 -0.41
CA THR A 131 -1.47 -4.88 -0.54
C THR A 131 -2.30 -4.74 0.73
N TYR A 132 -2.58 -5.83 1.45
CA TYR A 132 -3.18 -5.77 2.79
C TYR A 132 -2.32 -4.98 3.78
N ILE A 133 -1.02 -5.25 3.87
CA ILE A 133 -0.13 -4.49 4.78
C ILE A 133 -0.15 -3.02 4.38
N ILE A 134 -0.01 -2.72 3.08
CA ILE A 134 0.07 -1.35 2.56
C ILE A 134 -1.19 -0.55 2.93
N THR A 135 -2.39 -1.11 2.78
CA THR A 135 -3.65 -0.41 3.11
C THR A 135 -3.82 -0.20 4.62
N LYS A 136 -3.14 -1.00 5.46
CA LYS A 136 -3.13 -0.86 6.92
C LYS A 136 -1.99 0.00 7.46
N LEU A 137 -1.06 0.45 6.61
CA LEU A 137 0.03 1.32 7.05
C LEU A 137 -0.53 2.61 7.65
N ASN A 138 -0.26 2.78 8.93
CA ASN A 138 -0.40 4.02 9.67
C ASN A 138 0.96 4.38 10.27
N ASN A 139 1.09 5.56 10.88
CA ASN A 139 2.37 6.01 11.44
C ASN A 139 3.00 4.97 12.39
N HIS A 140 2.18 4.25 13.17
CA HIS A 140 2.67 3.22 14.07
C HIS A 140 3.24 2.01 13.32
N LEU A 141 2.50 1.46 12.35
CA LEU A 141 2.97 0.31 11.57
C LEU A 141 4.17 0.67 10.67
N THR A 142 4.18 1.87 10.09
CA THR A 142 5.33 2.40 9.35
C THR A 142 6.59 2.41 10.21
N ASN A 143 6.51 2.96 11.44
CA ASN A 143 7.63 2.97 12.36
C ASN A 143 8.11 1.56 12.74
N ILE A 144 7.19 0.61 12.93
CA ILE A 144 7.55 -0.80 13.21
C ILE A 144 8.31 -1.41 12.03
N VAL A 145 7.87 -1.18 10.79
CA VAL A 145 8.56 -1.69 9.59
C VAL A 145 9.96 -1.08 9.47
N GLU A 146 10.10 0.23 9.69
CA GLU A 146 11.41 0.90 9.69
C GLU A 146 12.33 0.41 10.81
N GLU A 147 11.84 0.35 12.05
CA GLU A 147 12.57 -0.15 13.21
C GLU A 147 13.04 -1.59 12.99
N THR A 148 12.17 -2.45 12.46
CA THR A 148 12.50 -3.84 12.12
C THR A 148 13.70 -3.90 11.18
N TYR A 149 13.71 -3.09 10.12
CA TYR A 149 14.82 -3.04 9.18
C TYR A 149 16.10 -2.44 9.82
N GLN A 150 15.98 -1.36 10.59
CA GLN A 150 17.12 -0.74 11.27
C GLN A 150 17.79 -1.69 12.26
N LEU A 151 17.01 -2.40 13.09
CA LEU A 151 17.52 -3.40 14.02
C LEU A 151 18.21 -4.56 13.28
N HIS A 152 17.67 -4.98 12.13
CA HIS A 152 18.30 -5.98 11.28
C HIS A 152 19.67 -5.50 10.77
N GLN A 153 19.77 -4.25 10.27
CA GLN A 153 21.04 -3.67 9.81
C GLN A 153 22.06 -3.50 10.94
N GLN A 154 21.61 -3.04 12.11
CA GLN A 154 22.46 -2.96 13.31
C GLN A 154 23.01 -4.33 13.68
N ARG A 155 22.18 -5.38 13.60
CA ARG A 155 22.61 -6.76 13.86
C ARG A 155 23.67 -7.22 12.87
N LEU A 156 23.49 -6.96 11.57
CA LEU A 156 24.47 -7.30 10.54
C LEU A 156 25.80 -6.54 10.69
N SER A 157 25.78 -5.41 11.40
CA SER A 157 26.97 -4.59 11.67
C SER A 157 27.63 -4.90 13.02
N ASP A 158 27.00 -5.71 13.89
CA ASP A 158 27.52 -6.03 15.21
C ASP A 158 28.69 -7.04 15.13
N PRO A 159 29.91 -6.68 15.55
CA PRO A 159 31.06 -7.57 15.55
C PRO A 159 30.92 -8.76 16.52
N LEU A 160 29.95 -8.73 17.45
CA LEU A 160 29.64 -9.82 18.38
C LEU A 160 28.55 -10.79 17.87
N GLN A 161 28.22 -10.72 16.58
CA GLN A 161 27.23 -11.56 15.88
C GLN A 161 27.27 -13.05 16.23
N THR A 162 28.45 -13.58 16.56
CA THR A 162 28.69 -15.00 16.89
C THR A 162 27.86 -15.54 18.05
N HIS A 163 27.22 -14.68 18.85
CA HIS A 163 26.45 -15.10 20.02
C HIS A 163 24.94 -15.28 19.78
N TYR A 164 24.39 -14.84 18.64
CA TYR A 164 22.96 -14.83 18.36
C TYR A 164 22.62 -15.47 16.99
N PRO A 165 21.38 -15.94 16.78
CA PRO A 165 20.97 -16.44 15.47
C PRO A 165 21.09 -15.35 14.39
N PRO A 166 21.48 -15.71 13.14
CA PRO A 166 21.43 -14.80 12.00
C PRO A 166 20.04 -14.17 11.83
N ASN A 167 19.99 -12.91 11.40
CA ASN A 167 18.76 -12.13 11.18
C ASN A 167 17.86 -11.95 12.42
N SER A 168 18.35 -12.28 13.61
CA SER A 168 17.60 -12.09 14.84
C SER A 168 17.62 -10.63 15.32
N ILE A 169 16.47 -10.13 15.74
CA ILE A 169 16.28 -8.76 16.21
C ILE A 169 15.57 -8.75 17.56
N ASP A 170 15.74 -7.64 18.27
CA ASP A 170 15.04 -7.34 19.52
C ASP A 170 14.01 -6.25 19.29
N LEU A 171 12.78 -6.65 18.96
CA LEU A 171 11.67 -5.75 18.69
C LEU A 171 10.71 -5.77 19.88
N GLN A 172 10.50 -4.63 20.53
CA GLN A 172 9.68 -4.59 21.75
C GLN A 172 8.23 -5.01 21.53
N ASN A 173 7.64 -4.59 20.39
CA ASN A 173 6.26 -4.90 20.04
C ASN A 173 6.17 -5.24 18.55
N ALA A 174 6.18 -6.53 18.23
CA ALA A 174 5.93 -6.97 16.87
C ALA A 174 4.45 -6.78 16.51
N ASN A 175 4.20 -6.27 15.30
CA ASN A 175 2.85 -6.23 14.76
C ASN A 175 2.40 -7.65 14.37
N MET A 176 1.14 -7.99 14.70
CA MET A 176 0.58 -9.32 14.49
C MET A 176 0.42 -9.70 13.01
N ASP A 177 0.20 -8.74 12.12
CA ASP A 177 0.10 -8.99 10.68
C ASP A 177 1.48 -9.36 10.11
N LEU A 178 2.55 -8.70 10.59
CA LEU A 178 3.93 -9.04 10.21
C LEU A 178 4.30 -10.46 10.65
N LEU A 179 3.84 -10.90 11.82
CA LEU A 179 4.01 -12.29 12.28
C LEU A 179 3.16 -13.26 11.44
N SER A 180 1.89 -12.94 11.22
CA SER A 180 0.93 -13.82 10.54
C SER A 180 1.29 -14.03 9.06
N PHE A 181 1.82 -13.01 8.40
CA PHE A 181 2.33 -13.14 7.03
C PHE A 181 3.75 -13.69 6.98
N GLY A 182 4.34 -13.96 8.15
CA GLY A 182 5.65 -14.55 8.35
C GLY A 182 6.78 -13.64 7.87
N PHE A 183 6.60 -12.33 7.93
CA PHE A 183 7.69 -11.36 7.78
C PHE A 183 8.66 -11.48 8.96
N LEU A 184 8.10 -11.80 10.13
CA LEU A 184 8.80 -12.10 11.36
C LEU A 184 8.45 -13.51 11.83
N ILE A 185 9.41 -14.20 12.44
CA ILE A 185 9.17 -15.45 13.19
C ILE A 185 9.52 -15.18 14.64
N PHE A 186 8.59 -15.45 15.55
CA PHE A 186 8.87 -15.41 16.98
C PHE A 186 9.74 -16.61 17.38
N ASN A 187 10.89 -16.34 17.98
CA ASN A 187 11.80 -17.35 18.50
C ASN A 187 11.39 -17.69 19.94
N GLN A 188 10.85 -18.89 20.16
CA GLN A 188 10.57 -19.33 21.53
C GLN A 188 11.88 -19.46 22.32
N PRO A 189 12.07 -18.72 23.43
CA PRO A 189 13.24 -18.89 24.26
C PRO A 189 13.20 -20.27 24.93
N PRO A 190 14.33 -21.00 25.02
CA PRO A 190 14.40 -22.23 25.80
C PRO A 190 14.14 -21.94 27.28
N HIS A 191 13.48 -22.85 27.99
CA HIS A 191 12.97 -22.60 29.35
C HIS A 191 14.05 -22.24 30.41
N TRP A 192 15.33 -22.53 30.17
CA TRP A 192 16.44 -22.21 31.09
C TRP A 192 17.82 -22.27 30.37
N GLY A 193 18.88 -21.81 31.05
CA GLY A 193 20.29 -21.87 30.60
C GLY A 193 20.80 -20.63 29.85
N ASP A 194 22.07 -20.61 29.46
CA ASP A 194 22.69 -19.44 28.79
C ASP A 194 22.04 -19.08 27.44
N LYS A 195 21.39 -20.05 26.79
CA LYS A 195 20.57 -19.80 25.61
C LYS A 195 19.33 -18.95 25.94
N TYR A 196 18.70 -19.11 27.11
CA TYR A 196 17.54 -18.31 27.52
C TYR A 196 17.85 -16.81 27.55
N LYS A 197 18.99 -16.43 28.14
CA LYS A 197 19.46 -15.02 28.19
C LYS A 197 19.73 -14.44 26.80
N LYS A 198 20.15 -15.26 25.83
CA LYS A 198 20.36 -14.85 24.44
C LYS A 198 19.05 -14.63 23.68
N HIS A 199 18.05 -15.49 23.91
CA HIS A 199 16.74 -15.35 23.26
C HIS A 199 15.89 -14.20 23.83
N LEU A 200 16.11 -13.78 25.08
CA LEU A 200 15.50 -12.58 25.65
C LEU A 200 15.83 -11.29 24.87
N LYS A 201 17.00 -11.23 24.22
CA LYS A 201 17.50 -10.09 23.44
C LYS A 201 17.39 -10.29 21.92
N SER A 202 16.69 -11.33 21.45
CA SER A 202 16.64 -11.74 20.03
C SER A 202 15.36 -12.52 19.75
N GLN A 203 14.24 -11.90 20.11
CA GLN A 203 12.92 -12.51 20.19
C GLN A 203 12.31 -12.83 18.82
N TYR A 204 12.76 -12.14 17.76
CA TYR A 204 12.24 -12.32 16.42
C TYR A 204 13.34 -12.59 15.41
N THR A 205 13.04 -13.38 14.39
CA THR A 205 13.89 -13.58 13.21
C THR A 205 13.26 -12.91 12.01
N VAL A 206 13.97 -11.96 11.40
CA VAL A 206 13.56 -11.30 10.16
C VAL A 206 13.69 -12.28 9.00
N GLN A 207 12.62 -12.42 8.22
CA GLN A 207 12.58 -13.32 7.07
C GLN A 207 12.95 -12.59 5.78
N GLU A 208 13.48 -13.33 4.80
CA GLU A 208 13.82 -12.77 3.46
C GLU A 208 12.63 -12.07 2.79
N LYS A 209 11.42 -12.58 3.00
CA LYS A 209 10.20 -11.95 2.46
C LYS A 209 9.93 -10.55 3.02
N PHE A 210 10.33 -10.28 4.27
CA PHE A 210 10.26 -8.94 4.85
C PHE A 210 11.27 -8.03 4.16
N LEU A 211 12.51 -8.50 3.98
CA LEU A 211 13.56 -7.72 3.31
C LEU A 211 13.16 -7.41 1.86
N TYR A 212 12.60 -8.40 1.16
CA TYR A 212 12.10 -8.24 -0.20
C TYR A 212 10.98 -7.19 -0.27
N PHE A 213 9.98 -7.27 0.61
CA PHE A 213 8.94 -6.25 0.75
C PHE A 213 9.53 -4.88 1.05
N TYR A 214 10.46 -4.80 2.00
CA TYR A 214 11.07 -3.54 2.41
C TYR A 214 11.79 -2.85 1.23
N HIS A 215 12.59 -3.60 0.47
CA HIS A 215 13.47 -3.01 -0.55
C HIS A 215 12.75 -2.72 -1.86
N ASN A 216 11.77 -3.55 -2.24
CA ASN A 216 11.14 -3.45 -3.56
C ASN A 216 9.79 -2.72 -3.52
N ILE A 217 9.22 -2.53 -2.33
CA ILE A 217 7.89 -1.96 -2.18
C ILE A 217 7.92 -0.79 -1.19
N PHE A 218 8.31 -1.03 0.06
CA PHE A 218 8.13 -0.08 1.16
C PHE A 218 9.08 1.12 1.12
N LYS A 219 10.37 0.89 0.84
CA LYS A 219 11.39 1.94 0.79
C LYS A 219 11.20 2.74 -0.50
N ASP A 220 11.08 4.06 -0.40
CA ASP A 220 11.05 4.98 -1.54
C ASP A 220 12.23 4.80 -2.51
#